data_AF-A0A8D8IUP3-F1
#
_entry.id   AF-A0A8D8IUP3-F1
#
_cell.length_a   1.000
_cell.length_b   1.000
_cell.length_c   1.000
_cell.angle_alpha   90.00
_cell.angle_beta   90.00
_cell.angle_gamma   90.00
#
_symmetry.space_group_name_H-M   'P 1'
#
loop_
_entity.id
_entity.type
_entity.pdbx_description
1 polymer ?
#
loop_
_entity_poly.entity_id
_entity_poly.type
_entity_poly.pdbx_seq_one_letter_code
_entity_poly.pdbx_strand_id
1 'polypeptide(L)'
;QLGSHGGVKITELKHNQLISRFFSGLTDGWRKRNANAPDQIVSLLFGELEGQSVLYAFYRNNITRIWATNGSCVGAECFVKHADQRVEGSQTIMVRKSHSLLGVFLAYSDCSEFIILRPEPDESGNVALVRESIILAPNYDLIDFKLSDRGIWALWCNAEGEMQVLTYALNSESSHNFWLPIPLESMDDKYTAKLEKGTDLKHIYCNRIFHSGKFDNDVIAKTLSMFNRSFSYSSANISTAVLKRHVCAYIDGELQNERKLQNITDEEFIELSSNLWEKFYLCCSQYNFEACQPIGMLILERMDVFCLVRKKLISLFRPCDELELAFLSENYPGNVALGAGGDGKNLQQDVSVLVRMLKQIDKYVPEDEKVEIESCLFQLRSTKDVMETVAGSQCFVNQCNLTSVIQSIEDLPKAMAVLLQKLKLDYEPSVDASFYANPKSLPFGGLLGIQLLTETVRQQIQLRYMVVRNLIILQHLLLNNFALNCNAMEIIRSKCIPDSEVFLQSYYVMNWIAETTVDYAAVRSKSLEGGEASLVIGHEEAYGFEYLSLLHLFVATRGLRTCMSTEEAHGIAECERVFPVLLDVCNGLLRLIWPVAGDFTFGQWLMQGQTHTQGQGRQRDNFFL
;
A
#
# COMPACT_ATOMS: atom_id res chain seq x y z
N GLN A 1 -4.21 -10.51 -52.54
CA GLN A 1 -5.60 -10.13 -52.24
C GLN A 1 -5.76 -10.17 -50.72
N LEU A 2 -5.61 -9.01 -50.04
CA LEU A 2 -5.97 -8.89 -48.63
C LEU A 2 -7.49 -8.79 -48.54
N GLY A 3 -8.11 -9.69 -47.77
CA GLY A 3 -9.55 -9.84 -47.67
C GLY A 3 -10.21 -8.66 -46.98
N SER A 4 -11.06 -7.95 -47.73
CA SER A 4 -11.91 -6.85 -47.29
C SER A 4 -13.19 -7.30 -46.55
N HIS A 5 -13.16 -8.42 -45.83
CA HIS A 5 -14.32 -8.90 -45.07
C HIS A 5 -13.84 -9.48 -43.73
N GLY A 6 -14.35 -8.94 -42.62
CA GLY A 6 -14.18 -9.49 -41.27
C GLY A 6 -14.87 -10.85 -41.10
N GLY A 7 -14.47 -11.83 -41.91
CA GLY A 7 -14.97 -13.19 -41.85
C GLY A 7 -14.44 -13.90 -40.61
N VAL A 8 -15.36 -14.45 -39.80
CA VAL A 8 -15.02 -15.27 -38.64
C VAL A 8 -15.07 -16.74 -39.05
N LYS A 9 -13.97 -17.48 -38.83
CA LYS A 9 -13.93 -18.93 -38.97
C LYS A 9 -14.08 -19.56 -37.59
N ILE A 10 -15.08 -20.42 -37.42
CA ILE A 10 -15.34 -21.14 -36.17
C ILE A 10 -14.84 -22.58 -36.33
N THR A 11 -14.03 -23.05 -35.39
CA THR A 11 -13.55 -24.44 -35.31
C THR A 11 -14.04 -25.05 -34.01
N GLU A 12 -14.75 -26.17 -34.09
CA GLU A 12 -15.24 -26.90 -32.92
C GLU A 12 -14.15 -27.84 -32.39
N LEU A 13 -13.77 -27.67 -31.12
CA LEU A 13 -12.78 -28.54 -30.44
C LEU A 13 -13.49 -29.77 -29.86
N LYS A 14 -13.19 -30.96 -30.39
CA LYS A 14 -13.76 -32.23 -29.91
C LYS A 14 -12.66 -33.13 -29.37
N HIS A 15 -12.83 -33.61 -28.13
CA HIS A 15 -11.98 -34.64 -27.55
C HIS A 15 -12.81 -35.89 -27.30
N ASN A 16 -12.56 -36.94 -28.08
CA ASN A 16 -13.18 -38.25 -27.86
C ASN A 16 -12.34 -39.02 -26.83
N GLN A 17 -12.81 -39.12 -25.60
CA GLN A 17 -12.21 -40.05 -24.64
C GLN A 17 -12.44 -41.47 -25.14
N LEU A 18 -11.37 -42.25 -25.32
CA LEU A 18 -11.45 -43.66 -25.72
C LEU A 18 -11.92 -44.60 -24.57
N ILE A 19 -12.35 -44.05 -23.43
CA ILE A 19 -12.82 -44.85 -22.30
C ILE A 19 -14.34 -45.06 -22.38
N SER A 20 -14.70 -46.30 -22.74
CA SER A 20 -15.98 -46.99 -22.49
C SER A 20 -17.27 -46.36 -23.05
N ARG A 21 -17.49 -46.58 -24.35
CA ARG A 21 -18.82 -46.62 -25.00
C ARG A 21 -19.77 -47.71 -24.46
N PHE A 22 -19.43 -48.42 -23.38
CA PHE A 22 -20.21 -49.58 -22.95
C PHE A 22 -21.40 -49.27 -22.03
N PHE A 23 -21.61 -48.02 -21.58
CA PHE A 23 -22.79 -47.68 -20.77
C PHE A 23 -23.48 -46.32 -21.06
N SER A 24 -23.04 -45.52 -22.05
CA SER A 24 -23.65 -44.20 -22.31
C SER A 24 -24.96 -44.24 -23.12
N GLY A 25 -25.26 -45.36 -23.80
CA GLY A 25 -26.37 -45.45 -24.75
C GLY A 25 -27.79 -45.38 -24.17
N LEU A 26 -27.97 -45.40 -22.85
CA LEU A 26 -29.30 -45.46 -22.22
C LEU A 26 -29.66 -44.25 -21.34
N THR A 27 -28.74 -43.30 -21.10
CA THR A 27 -29.01 -42.14 -20.22
C THR A 27 -28.91 -40.77 -20.91
N ASP A 28 -28.37 -40.71 -22.13
CA ASP A 28 -28.22 -39.44 -22.89
C ASP A 28 -29.55 -38.85 -23.38
N GLY A 29 -30.64 -39.62 -23.43
CA GLY A 29 -31.96 -39.10 -23.77
C GLY A 29 -32.64 -38.30 -22.65
N TRP A 30 -32.17 -38.42 -21.40
CA TRP A 30 -32.89 -37.94 -20.22
C TRP A 30 -32.19 -36.76 -19.50
N ARG A 31 -30.93 -36.46 -19.82
CA ARG A 31 -30.26 -35.24 -19.34
C ARG A 31 -30.46 -34.09 -20.32
N LYS A 32 -31.63 -33.46 -20.25
CA LYS A 32 -31.82 -32.07 -20.70
C LYS A 32 -30.61 -31.23 -20.23
N ARG A 33 -29.94 -30.56 -21.17
CA ARG A 33 -29.08 -29.36 -21.06
C ARG A 33 -28.89 -28.84 -19.62
N ASN A 34 -28.17 -29.60 -18.79
CA ASN A 34 -27.90 -29.22 -17.41
C ASN A 34 -26.66 -28.31 -17.42
N ALA A 35 -26.74 -27.17 -16.75
CA ALA A 35 -25.63 -26.25 -16.49
C ALA A 35 -24.52 -26.86 -15.59
N ASN A 36 -24.58 -28.17 -15.32
CA ASN A 36 -23.68 -28.94 -14.47
C ASN A 36 -23.07 -30.14 -15.22
N ALA A 37 -22.85 -30.01 -16.54
CA ALA A 37 -22.19 -31.07 -17.31
C ALA A 37 -20.72 -31.24 -16.84
N PRO A 38 -20.21 -32.48 -16.70
CA PRO A 38 -18.84 -32.72 -16.24
C PRO A 38 -17.78 -32.16 -17.20
N ASP A 39 -18.09 -32.08 -18.50
CA ASP A 39 -17.24 -31.49 -19.54
C ASP A 39 -17.42 -29.98 -19.71
N GLN A 40 -18.08 -29.31 -18.76
CA GLN A 40 -18.14 -27.86 -18.75
C GLN A 40 -16.78 -27.28 -18.38
N ILE A 41 -16.29 -26.34 -19.18
CA ILE A 41 -15.06 -25.61 -18.90
C ILE A 41 -15.33 -24.56 -17.82
N VAL A 42 -14.52 -24.58 -16.76
CA VAL A 42 -14.62 -23.66 -15.61
C VAL A 42 -13.52 -22.59 -15.63
N SER A 43 -12.39 -22.87 -16.29
CA SER A 43 -11.30 -21.90 -16.46
C SER A 43 -10.59 -22.14 -17.79
N LEU A 44 -10.15 -21.05 -18.42
CA LEU A 44 -9.42 -21.03 -19.69
C LEU A 44 -8.24 -20.09 -19.59
N LEU A 45 -7.10 -20.49 -20.15
CA LEU A 45 -5.91 -19.66 -20.20
C LEU A 45 -5.12 -19.94 -21.48
N PHE A 46 -4.72 -18.87 -22.16
CA PHE A 46 -3.74 -18.95 -23.24
C PHE A 46 -2.33 -18.93 -22.66
N GLY A 47 -1.43 -19.68 -23.27
CA GLY A 47 -0.01 -19.60 -22.97
C GLY A 47 0.84 -19.96 -24.17
N GLU A 48 2.14 -19.84 -23.98
CA GLU A 48 3.13 -20.26 -24.97
C GLU A 48 3.89 -21.49 -24.47
N LEU A 49 4.16 -22.44 -25.36
CA LEU A 49 4.99 -23.61 -25.14
C LEU A 49 5.92 -23.76 -26.35
N GLU A 50 7.24 -23.68 -26.16
CA GLU A 50 8.24 -23.75 -27.24
C GLU A 50 7.96 -22.82 -28.43
N GLY A 51 7.52 -21.57 -28.18
CA GLY A 51 7.19 -20.62 -29.26
C GLY A 51 5.79 -20.80 -29.87
N GLN A 52 5.02 -21.81 -29.45
CA GLN A 52 3.69 -22.10 -29.96
C GLN A 52 2.62 -21.68 -28.96
N SER A 53 1.58 -20.99 -29.44
CA SER A 53 0.41 -20.68 -28.62
C SER A 53 -0.39 -21.96 -28.33
N VAL A 54 -0.76 -22.15 -27.07
CA VAL A 54 -1.59 -23.25 -26.59
C VAL A 54 -2.70 -22.71 -25.70
N LEU A 55 -3.81 -23.44 -25.62
CA LEU A 55 -4.95 -23.15 -24.77
C LEU A 55 -5.08 -24.21 -23.69
N TYR A 56 -4.92 -23.81 -22.44
CA TYR A 56 -5.20 -24.65 -21.28
C TYR A 56 -6.68 -24.51 -20.92
N ALA A 57 -7.40 -25.63 -20.89
CA ALA A 57 -8.80 -25.71 -20.55
C ALA A 57 -9.01 -26.62 -19.34
N PHE A 58 -9.68 -26.08 -18.32
CA PHE A 58 -9.94 -26.79 -17.07
C PHE A 58 -11.42 -27.07 -16.97
N TYR A 59 -11.73 -28.32 -16.71
CA TYR A 59 -13.09 -28.83 -16.76
C TYR A 59 -13.61 -29.08 -15.35
N ARG A 60 -14.93 -29.01 -15.21
CA ARG A 60 -15.61 -29.26 -13.95
C ARG A 60 -15.32 -30.66 -13.42
N ASN A 61 -14.95 -31.64 -14.24
CA ASN A 61 -14.53 -32.97 -13.79
C ASN A 61 -13.06 -33.08 -13.31
N ASN A 62 -12.40 -31.97 -12.96
CA ASN A 62 -10.99 -31.92 -12.55
C ASN A 62 -10.00 -32.41 -13.62
N ILE A 63 -10.40 -32.36 -14.89
CA ILE A 63 -9.49 -32.62 -15.99
C ILE A 63 -8.95 -31.29 -16.50
N THR A 64 -7.65 -31.20 -16.69
CA THR A 64 -7.02 -30.20 -17.56
C THR A 64 -6.80 -30.80 -18.91
N ARG A 65 -7.05 -30.04 -19.97
CA ARG A 65 -6.61 -30.36 -21.33
C ARG A 65 -5.81 -29.20 -21.90
N ILE A 66 -4.81 -29.53 -22.69
CA ILE A 66 -3.98 -28.58 -23.43
C ILE A 66 -4.35 -28.74 -24.90
N TRP A 67 -4.77 -27.64 -25.53
CA TRP A 67 -5.19 -27.59 -26.92
C TRP A 67 -4.19 -26.79 -27.73
N ALA A 68 -3.68 -27.37 -28.81
CA ALA A 68 -2.91 -26.64 -29.80
C ALA A 68 -3.84 -25.79 -30.68
N THR A 69 -3.29 -24.75 -31.34
CA THR A 69 -4.04 -23.83 -32.23
C THR A 69 -4.67 -24.51 -33.43
N ASN A 70 -4.16 -25.67 -33.84
CA ASN A 70 -4.74 -26.53 -34.87
C ASN A 70 -6.01 -27.28 -34.40
N GLY A 71 -6.34 -27.20 -33.11
CA GLY A 71 -7.49 -27.84 -32.48
C GLY A 71 -7.25 -29.24 -31.92
N SER A 72 -6.03 -29.79 -31.97
CA SER A 72 -5.70 -31.07 -31.35
C SER A 72 -5.46 -30.93 -29.85
N CYS A 73 -5.95 -31.90 -29.07
CA CYS A 73 -5.61 -32.03 -27.66
C CYS A 73 -4.22 -32.67 -27.54
N VAL A 74 -3.24 -31.91 -27.04
CA VAL A 74 -1.83 -32.32 -26.95
C VAL A 74 -1.43 -32.79 -25.55
N GLY A 75 -2.26 -32.55 -24.54
CA GLY A 75 -2.01 -33.03 -23.18
C GLY A 75 -3.28 -33.08 -22.35
N ALA A 76 -3.34 -33.96 -21.36
CA ALA A 76 -4.43 -34.02 -20.40
C ALA A 76 -3.96 -34.57 -19.04
N GLU A 77 -4.47 -34.01 -17.96
CA GLU A 77 -4.16 -34.41 -16.57
C GLU A 77 -5.45 -34.40 -15.74
N CYS A 78 -5.58 -35.30 -14.77
CA CYS A 78 -6.78 -35.41 -13.93
C CYS A 78 -6.45 -35.32 -12.44
N PHE A 79 -7.06 -34.36 -11.75
CA PHE A 79 -6.87 -34.12 -10.31
C PHE A 79 -8.02 -34.74 -9.51
N VAL A 80 -8.02 -36.07 -9.39
CA VAL A 80 -8.98 -36.76 -8.51
C VAL A 80 -8.35 -36.91 -7.13
N LYS A 81 -8.95 -36.27 -6.13
CA LYS A 81 -8.81 -36.69 -4.73
C LYS A 81 -9.85 -37.79 -4.49
N HIS A 82 -9.46 -38.87 -3.82
CA HIS A 82 -10.33 -40.03 -3.59
C HIS A 82 -11.66 -39.60 -2.93
N ALA A 83 -12.79 -39.94 -3.56
CA ALA A 83 -14.14 -40.04 -2.98
C ALA A 83 -14.83 -38.84 -2.29
N ASP A 84 -14.28 -37.63 -2.24
CA ASP A 84 -14.93 -36.52 -1.51
C ASP A 84 -15.88 -35.64 -2.36
N GLN A 85 -17.02 -35.32 -1.73
CA GLN A 85 -18.07 -34.48 -2.27
C GLN A 85 -17.60 -33.02 -2.28
N ARG A 86 -17.73 -32.33 -3.42
CA ARG A 86 -17.37 -30.91 -3.52
C ARG A 86 -18.38 -30.03 -2.81
N VAL A 87 -17.92 -28.86 -2.39
CA VAL A 87 -18.79 -27.72 -2.11
C VAL A 87 -19.40 -27.24 -3.43
N GLU A 88 -20.73 -27.13 -3.50
CA GLU A 88 -21.39 -26.42 -4.61
C GLU A 88 -21.22 -24.91 -4.40
N GLY A 89 -20.56 -24.22 -5.35
CA GLY A 89 -20.25 -22.79 -5.23
C GLY A 89 -19.58 -22.21 -6.48
N SER A 90 -19.40 -20.88 -6.50
CA SER A 90 -18.95 -20.13 -7.68
C SER A 90 -17.45 -20.25 -8.00
N GLN A 91 -16.60 -20.65 -7.05
CA GLN A 91 -15.14 -20.71 -7.25
C GLN A 91 -14.49 -22.01 -6.73
N THR A 92 -14.94 -23.16 -7.21
CA THR A 92 -14.36 -24.45 -6.81
C THR A 92 -12.99 -24.73 -7.46
N ILE A 93 -12.69 -24.11 -8.60
CA ILE A 93 -11.47 -24.33 -9.39
C ILE A 93 -11.03 -22.99 -10.00
N MET A 94 -9.76 -22.62 -9.82
CA MET A 94 -9.17 -21.44 -10.46
C MET A 94 -7.77 -21.76 -10.97
N VAL A 95 -7.38 -21.20 -12.12
CA VAL A 95 -6.10 -21.53 -12.75
C VAL A 95 -5.35 -20.29 -13.21
N ARG A 96 -4.05 -20.29 -12.95
CA ARG A 96 -3.11 -19.25 -13.36
C ARG A 96 -1.84 -19.89 -13.92
N LYS A 97 -1.16 -19.16 -14.78
CA LYS A 97 0.10 -19.57 -15.40
C LYS A 97 1.16 -18.51 -15.11
N SER A 98 2.40 -18.95 -14.99
CA SER A 98 3.59 -18.11 -15.03
C SER A 98 4.40 -18.40 -16.31
N HIS A 99 5.65 -17.96 -16.38
CA HIS A 99 6.48 -18.27 -17.55
C HIS A 99 6.63 -19.78 -17.76
N SER A 100 6.95 -20.53 -16.70
CA SER A 100 7.21 -21.98 -16.79
C SER A 100 6.27 -22.89 -16.01
N LEU A 101 5.37 -22.35 -15.18
CA LEU A 101 4.50 -23.12 -14.30
C LEU A 101 3.01 -22.90 -14.60
N LEU A 102 2.22 -23.88 -14.20
CA LEU A 102 0.77 -23.86 -14.19
C LEU A 102 0.30 -24.17 -12.76
N GLY A 103 -0.48 -23.26 -12.18
CA GLY A 103 -1.03 -23.39 -10.84
C GLY A 103 -2.53 -23.61 -10.89
N VAL A 104 -3.00 -24.67 -10.24
CA VAL A 104 -4.43 -25.03 -10.17
C VAL A 104 -4.86 -24.97 -8.70
N PHE A 105 -5.81 -24.10 -8.39
CA PHE A 105 -6.50 -24.09 -7.10
C PHE A 105 -7.72 -25.02 -7.17
N LEU A 106 -7.87 -25.87 -6.17
CA LEU A 106 -8.99 -26.78 -6.00
C LEU A 106 -9.57 -26.63 -4.59
N ALA A 107 -10.88 -26.41 -4.50
CA ALA A 107 -11.62 -26.37 -3.25
C ALA A 107 -12.48 -27.62 -3.05
N TYR A 108 -12.29 -28.30 -1.93
CA TYR A 108 -13.05 -29.46 -1.47
C TYR A 108 -13.88 -29.09 -0.23
N SER A 109 -14.71 -30.02 0.26
CA SER A 109 -15.55 -29.79 1.45
C SER A 109 -14.77 -29.65 2.75
N ASP A 110 -13.60 -30.27 2.82
CA ASP A 110 -12.77 -30.39 4.02
C ASP A 110 -11.51 -29.51 3.96
N CYS A 111 -10.97 -29.28 2.78
CA CYS A 111 -9.76 -28.52 2.55
C CYS A 111 -9.74 -27.85 1.17
N SER A 112 -8.82 -26.92 0.97
CA SER A 112 -8.49 -26.39 -0.35
C SER A 112 -6.97 -26.49 -0.59
N GLU A 113 -6.55 -26.64 -1.84
CA GLU A 113 -5.13 -26.81 -2.17
C GLU A 113 -4.76 -26.16 -3.51
N PHE A 114 -3.50 -25.78 -3.65
CA PHE A 114 -2.87 -25.40 -4.91
C PHE A 114 -1.99 -26.54 -5.40
N ILE A 115 -2.17 -26.94 -6.66
CA ILE A 115 -1.34 -27.91 -7.36
C ILE A 115 -0.48 -27.14 -8.36
N ILE A 116 0.84 -27.21 -8.21
CA ILE A 116 1.81 -26.61 -9.13
C ILE A 116 2.30 -27.67 -10.10
N LEU A 117 2.22 -27.35 -11.39
CA LEU A 117 2.52 -28.22 -12.50
C LEU A 117 3.52 -27.54 -13.44
N ARG A 118 4.43 -28.32 -14.02
CA ARG A 118 5.31 -27.91 -15.11
C ARG A 118 4.86 -28.61 -16.40
N PRO A 119 4.46 -27.85 -17.43
CA PRO A 119 4.23 -28.42 -18.76
C PRO A 119 5.56 -28.80 -19.42
N GLU A 120 5.72 -30.07 -19.78
CA GLU A 120 6.91 -30.61 -20.44
C GLU A 120 6.51 -31.24 -21.78
N PRO A 121 6.85 -30.61 -22.93
CA PRO A 121 6.64 -31.22 -24.23
C PRO A 121 7.59 -32.39 -24.46
N ASP A 122 7.11 -33.43 -25.12
CA ASP A 122 7.92 -34.52 -25.65
C ASP A 122 8.31 -34.30 -27.12
N GLU A 123 9.23 -35.12 -27.64
CA GLU A 123 9.67 -35.04 -29.05
C GLU A 123 8.53 -35.27 -30.06
N SER A 124 7.41 -35.86 -29.64
CA SER A 124 6.24 -36.13 -30.48
C SER A 124 5.20 -35.01 -30.46
N GLY A 125 5.44 -33.93 -29.70
CA GLY A 125 4.55 -32.79 -29.56
C GLY A 125 3.40 -33.00 -28.58
N ASN A 126 3.39 -34.10 -27.81
CA ASN A 126 2.50 -34.23 -26.66
C ASN A 126 3.11 -33.48 -25.46
N VAL A 127 2.26 -33.07 -24.53
CA VAL A 127 2.67 -32.27 -23.37
C VAL A 127 2.25 -32.99 -22.10
N ALA A 128 3.23 -33.39 -21.30
CA ALA A 128 3.02 -33.91 -19.95
C ALA A 128 2.86 -32.75 -18.97
N LEU A 129 1.98 -32.90 -17.98
CA LEU A 129 1.86 -31.95 -16.86
C LEU A 129 2.49 -32.58 -15.62
N VAL A 130 3.78 -32.31 -15.39
CA VAL A 130 4.53 -32.88 -14.27
C VAL A 130 4.21 -32.11 -13.00
N ARG A 131 3.85 -32.80 -11.92
CA ARG A 131 3.50 -32.18 -10.64
C ARG A 131 4.76 -31.84 -9.84
N GLU A 132 4.95 -30.56 -9.51
CA GLU A 132 6.07 -30.10 -8.69
C GLU A 132 5.74 -30.08 -7.20
N SER A 133 4.59 -29.53 -6.83
CA SER A 133 4.20 -29.37 -5.44
C SER A 133 2.68 -29.33 -5.24
N ILE A 134 2.27 -29.64 -4.01
CA ILE A 134 0.89 -29.46 -3.53
C ILE A 134 0.99 -28.62 -2.26
N ILE A 135 0.28 -27.49 -2.25
CA ILE A 135 0.32 -26.51 -1.17
C ILE A 135 -1.09 -26.40 -0.60
N LEU A 136 -1.23 -26.68 0.69
CA LEU A 136 -2.52 -26.50 1.37
C LEU A 136 -2.87 -25.02 1.42
N ALA A 137 -4.09 -24.69 1.05
CA ALA A 137 -4.63 -23.36 1.19
C ALA A 137 -4.98 -23.09 2.67
N PRO A 138 -4.87 -21.82 3.11
CA PRO A 138 -5.37 -21.43 4.42
C PRO A 138 -6.90 -21.43 4.46
N ASN A 139 -7.47 -21.38 5.67
CA ASN A 139 -8.92 -21.44 5.90
C ASN A 139 -9.61 -20.09 5.61
N TYR A 140 -9.54 -19.64 4.36
CA TYR A 140 -10.19 -18.43 3.86
C TYR A 140 -10.79 -18.68 2.47
N ASP A 141 -11.73 -17.83 2.07
CA ASP A 141 -12.29 -17.88 0.73
C ASP A 141 -11.34 -17.21 -0.25
N LEU A 142 -10.93 -17.94 -1.29
CA LEU A 142 -10.07 -17.40 -2.34
C LEU A 142 -10.87 -16.47 -3.26
N ILE A 143 -10.34 -15.26 -3.52
CA ILE A 143 -10.93 -14.30 -4.46
C ILE A 143 -10.20 -14.29 -5.80
N ASP A 144 -8.87 -14.22 -5.76
CA ASP A 144 -8.00 -14.28 -6.92
C ASP A 144 -6.60 -14.74 -6.49
N PHE A 145 -5.84 -15.32 -7.39
CA PHE A 145 -4.41 -15.53 -7.20
C PHE A 145 -3.64 -15.24 -8.48
N LYS A 146 -2.32 -15.10 -8.33
CA LYS A 146 -1.35 -14.95 -9.40
C LYS A 146 -0.16 -15.85 -9.13
N LEU A 147 0.41 -16.36 -10.21
CA LEU A 147 1.52 -17.29 -10.18
C LEU A 147 2.73 -16.65 -10.85
N SER A 148 3.87 -16.71 -10.19
CA SER A 148 5.19 -16.51 -10.78
C SER A 148 6.00 -17.78 -10.62
N ASP A 149 7.12 -17.89 -11.35
CA ASP A 149 8.05 -19.00 -11.19
C ASP A 149 8.69 -19.04 -9.78
N ARG A 150 8.56 -17.95 -9.02
CA ARG A 150 9.11 -17.81 -7.66
C ARG A 150 8.11 -18.10 -6.55
N GLY A 151 6.81 -18.00 -6.83
CA GLY A 151 5.82 -17.95 -5.77
C GLY A 151 4.38 -17.74 -6.22
N ILE A 152 3.46 -18.03 -5.31
CA ILE A 152 2.02 -17.77 -5.41
C ILE A 152 1.70 -16.51 -4.61
N TRP A 153 0.89 -15.62 -5.20
CA TRP A 153 0.28 -14.50 -4.51
C TRP A 153 -1.23 -14.65 -4.56
N ALA A 154 -1.89 -14.66 -3.41
CA ALA A 154 -3.32 -14.94 -3.33
C ALA A 154 -4.05 -13.90 -2.46
N LEU A 155 -5.18 -13.44 -2.96
CA LEU A 155 -6.12 -12.55 -2.29
C LEU A 155 -7.24 -13.40 -1.69
N TRP A 156 -7.45 -13.22 -0.39
CA TRP A 156 -8.37 -14.00 0.42
C TRP A 156 -9.38 -13.08 1.12
N CYS A 157 -10.51 -13.66 1.50
CA CYS A 157 -11.53 -13.04 2.34
C CYS A 157 -11.93 -13.98 3.48
N ASN A 158 -12.14 -13.43 4.68
CA ASN A 158 -12.75 -14.18 5.78
C ASN A 158 -14.28 -14.07 5.78
N ALA A 159 -14.93 -14.75 6.73
CA ALA A 159 -16.38 -14.77 6.86
C ALA A 159 -16.97 -13.39 7.22
N GLU A 160 -16.16 -12.54 7.85
CA GLU A 160 -16.49 -11.18 8.24
C GLU A 160 -16.38 -10.17 7.07
N GLY A 161 -15.84 -10.59 5.92
CA GLY A 161 -15.64 -9.72 4.76
C GLY A 161 -14.30 -8.97 4.76
N GLU A 162 -13.40 -9.28 5.68
CA GLU A 162 -12.06 -8.71 5.74
C GLU A 162 -11.13 -9.38 4.73
N MET A 163 -10.37 -8.55 4.04
CA MET A 163 -9.55 -8.95 2.90
C MET A 163 -8.09 -9.02 3.31
N GLN A 164 -7.38 -10.06 2.89
CA GLN A 164 -5.96 -10.19 3.14
C GLN A 164 -5.23 -10.79 1.95
N VAL A 165 -3.92 -10.52 1.86
CA VAL A 165 -3.08 -11.05 0.79
C VAL A 165 -2.00 -11.91 1.42
N LEU A 166 -1.88 -13.14 0.93
CA LEU A 166 -0.89 -14.09 1.38
C LEU A 166 0.00 -14.50 0.21
N THR A 167 1.29 -14.68 0.48
CA THR A 167 2.26 -15.17 -0.49
C THR A 167 2.86 -16.50 -0.04
N TYR A 168 3.20 -17.35 -1.00
CA TYR A 168 3.87 -18.64 -0.77
C TYR A 168 5.04 -18.76 -1.73
N ALA A 169 6.25 -18.93 -1.20
CA ALA A 169 7.46 -19.10 -2.01
C ALA A 169 7.55 -20.54 -2.56
N LEU A 170 7.86 -20.68 -3.85
CA LEU A 170 8.02 -21.98 -4.52
C LEU A 170 9.48 -22.44 -4.59
N ASN A 171 10.44 -21.57 -4.28
CA ASN A 171 11.88 -21.86 -4.37
C ASN A 171 12.40 -22.62 -3.14
N SER A 172 13.28 -23.62 -3.38
CA SER A 172 13.93 -24.42 -2.34
C SER A 172 14.97 -23.67 -1.49
N GLU A 173 15.41 -22.48 -1.94
CA GLU A 173 16.42 -21.66 -1.23
C GLU A 173 15.81 -20.76 -0.15
N SER A 174 14.52 -20.42 -0.25
CA SER A 174 13.79 -19.71 0.80
C SER A 174 13.33 -20.72 1.85
N SER A 175 13.84 -20.59 3.08
CA SER A 175 13.65 -21.52 4.22
C SER A 175 12.22 -21.60 4.79
N HIS A 176 11.19 -21.15 4.07
CA HIS A 176 9.85 -20.94 4.60
C HIS A 176 8.78 -21.58 3.71
N ASN A 177 8.33 -22.79 4.11
CA ASN A 177 7.27 -23.54 3.44
C ASN A 177 5.87 -23.21 4.01
N PHE A 178 5.56 -21.94 4.22
CA PHE A 178 4.29 -21.50 4.81
C PHE A 178 3.81 -20.20 4.18
N TRP A 179 2.51 -19.94 4.31
CA TRP A 179 1.88 -18.70 3.83
C TRP A 179 2.33 -17.51 4.67
N LEU A 180 2.83 -16.48 4.01
CA LEU A 180 3.26 -15.23 4.61
C LEU A 180 2.23 -14.13 4.33
N PRO A 181 1.75 -13.42 5.35
CA PRO A 181 0.88 -12.27 5.14
C PRO A 181 1.66 -11.11 4.54
N ILE A 182 1.03 -10.42 3.60
CA ILE A 182 1.52 -9.17 3.05
C ILE A 182 0.80 -8.03 3.78
N PRO A 183 1.53 -7.17 4.52
CA PRO A 183 0.95 -5.99 5.14
C PRO A 183 0.28 -5.10 4.10
N LEU A 184 -0.98 -4.77 4.33
CA LEU A 184 -1.73 -3.83 3.50
C LEU A 184 -1.83 -2.49 4.24
N GLU A 185 -1.74 -1.40 3.49
CA GLU A 185 -2.00 -0.07 4.05
C GLU A 185 -3.45 0.01 4.53
N SER A 186 -3.63 0.47 5.78
CA SER A 186 -4.96 0.68 6.35
C SER A 186 -5.63 1.84 5.63
N MET A 187 -6.84 1.61 5.14
CA MET A 187 -7.67 2.67 4.53
C MET A 187 -8.50 3.43 5.58
N ASP A 188 -8.39 3.08 6.86
CA ASP A 188 -9.14 3.68 7.95
C ASP A 188 -8.52 5.00 8.41
N ASP A 189 -9.25 6.10 8.22
CA ASP A 189 -9.06 7.30 9.02
C ASP A 189 -9.75 7.09 10.37
N LYS A 190 -9.02 6.59 11.36
CA LYS A 190 -9.48 6.64 12.76
C LYS A 190 -9.35 8.04 13.37
N TYR A 191 -9.03 9.05 12.54
CA TYR A 191 -8.87 10.43 12.97
C TYR A 191 -10.18 11.25 12.93
N THR A 192 -10.92 11.22 14.04
CA THR A 192 -11.80 12.32 14.41
C THR A 192 -10.93 13.45 14.94
N ALA A 193 -10.76 14.56 14.21
CA ALA A 193 -10.12 15.72 14.82
C ALA A 193 -10.98 16.11 16.01
N LYS A 194 -10.40 16.07 17.21
CA LYS A 194 -10.92 16.91 18.27
C LYS A 194 -10.82 18.34 17.81
N LEU A 195 -11.97 18.99 17.77
CA LEU A 195 -12.06 20.37 17.35
C LEU A 195 -11.22 21.22 18.31
N GLU A 196 -10.17 21.87 17.81
CA GLU A 196 -9.54 22.95 18.56
C GLU A 196 -10.60 24.01 18.85
N LYS A 197 -10.74 24.39 20.13
CA LYS A 197 -11.72 25.39 20.56
C LYS A 197 -11.52 26.69 19.77
N GLY A 198 -12.52 27.07 18.99
CA GLY A 198 -12.52 28.32 18.20
C GLY A 198 -12.29 28.13 16.69
N THR A 199 -12.06 26.91 16.20
CA THR A 199 -11.98 26.64 14.75
C THR A 199 -13.37 26.42 14.14
N ASP A 200 -13.63 27.00 12.98
CA ASP A 200 -14.89 26.81 12.25
C ASP A 200 -15.05 25.34 11.79
N LEU A 201 -16.01 24.63 12.41
CA LEU A 201 -16.43 23.26 12.06
C LEU A 201 -16.61 23.08 10.55
N LYS A 202 -17.29 24.04 9.92
CA LYS A 202 -17.60 23.99 8.49
C LYS A 202 -16.33 24.01 7.67
N HIS A 203 -15.37 24.84 8.04
CA HIS A 203 -14.07 24.90 7.38
C HIS A 203 -13.31 23.58 7.49
N ILE A 204 -13.26 22.98 8.69
CA ILE A 204 -12.56 21.70 8.93
C ILE A 204 -13.13 20.59 8.03
N TYR A 205 -14.44 20.37 8.08
CA TYR A 205 -15.07 19.32 7.28
C TYR A 205 -15.02 19.61 5.79
N CYS A 206 -15.15 20.88 5.38
CA CYS A 206 -14.95 21.25 3.98
C CYS A 206 -13.53 20.97 3.50
N ASN A 207 -12.52 21.19 4.34
CA ASN A 207 -11.14 20.84 3.98
C ASN A 207 -10.99 19.33 3.82
N ARG A 208 -11.48 18.56 4.80
CA ARG A 208 -11.43 17.08 4.81
C ARG A 208 -12.18 16.43 3.65
N ILE A 209 -13.33 16.98 3.25
CA ILE A 209 -14.16 16.36 2.22
C ILE A 209 -13.68 16.75 0.82
N PHE A 210 -13.32 18.02 0.61
CA PHE A 210 -13.14 18.57 -0.75
C PHE A 210 -11.70 18.87 -1.13
N HIS A 211 -10.78 19.00 -0.18
CA HIS A 211 -9.39 19.46 -0.45
C HIS A 211 -8.32 18.46 0.01
N SER A 212 -8.72 17.43 0.76
CA SER A 212 -7.83 16.35 1.18
C SER A 212 -7.40 15.43 0.03
N GLY A 213 -8.10 15.47 -1.11
CA GLY A 213 -7.94 14.49 -2.18
C GLY A 213 -8.47 13.08 -1.83
N LYS A 214 -9.07 12.90 -0.65
CA LYS A 214 -9.52 11.59 -0.14
C LYS A 214 -10.75 11.05 -0.85
N PHE A 215 -11.68 11.94 -1.23
CA PHE A 215 -12.94 11.55 -1.86
C PHE A 215 -13.03 12.11 -3.26
N ASP A 216 -13.28 11.23 -4.23
CA ASP A 216 -13.66 11.67 -5.56
C ASP A 216 -15.00 12.39 -5.55
N ASN A 217 -15.17 13.29 -6.52
CA ASN A 217 -16.44 14.00 -6.76
C ASN A 217 -17.63 13.05 -6.91
N ASP A 218 -17.45 11.86 -7.50
CA ASP A 218 -18.49 10.82 -7.58
C ASP A 218 -18.96 10.33 -6.20
N VAL A 219 -18.04 10.15 -5.26
CA VAL A 219 -18.36 9.69 -3.90
C VAL A 219 -19.18 10.77 -3.20
N ILE A 220 -18.71 12.02 -3.26
CA ILE A 220 -19.38 13.16 -2.65
C ILE A 220 -20.77 13.37 -3.24
N ALA A 221 -20.90 13.30 -4.58
CA ALA A 221 -22.18 13.46 -5.27
C ALA A 221 -23.16 12.33 -4.92
N LYS A 222 -22.69 11.08 -4.87
CA LYS A 222 -23.49 9.93 -4.45
C LYS A 222 -23.96 10.08 -3.01
N THR A 223 -23.09 10.49 -2.09
CA THR A 223 -23.46 10.80 -0.70
C THR A 223 -24.53 11.89 -0.67
N LEU A 224 -24.32 13.03 -1.33
CA LEU A 224 -25.29 14.11 -1.36
C LEU A 224 -26.66 13.67 -1.90
N SER A 225 -26.70 12.82 -2.93
CA SER A 225 -27.96 12.29 -3.47
C SER A 225 -28.72 11.40 -2.48
N MET A 226 -28.02 10.74 -1.56
CA MET A 226 -28.61 9.94 -0.49
C MET A 226 -29.30 10.83 0.55
N PHE A 227 -28.67 11.95 0.91
CA PHE A 227 -29.20 12.91 1.89
C PHE A 227 -30.26 13.84 1.31
N ASN A 228 -30.09 14.29 0.07
CA ASN A 228 -30.99 15.20 -0.62
C ASN A 228 -31.53 14.57 -1.90
N ARG A 229 -32.72 13.95 -1.81
CA ARG A 229 -33.38 13.31 -2.96
C ARG A 229 -33.74 14.29 -4.09
N SER A 230 -33.79 15.60 -3.80
CA SER A 230 -34.04 16.64 -4.81
C SER A 230 -32.78 16.95 -5.64
N PHE A 231 -31.60 16.54 -5.16
CA PHE A 231 -30.37 16.62 -5.92
C PHE A 231 -30.34 15.49 -6.96
N SER A 232 -30.51 15.86 -8.24
CA SER A 232 -30.39 14.92 -9.35
C SER A 232 -28.95 14.90 -9.84
N TYR A 233 -28.31 13.74 -9.67
CA TYR A 233 -26.98 13.47 -10.19
C TYR A 233 -27.08 12.93 -11.63
N SER A 234 -26.64 13.70 -12.61
CA SER A 234 -26.28 13.21 -13.93
C SER A 234 -24.78 12.90 -13.92
N SER A 235 -24.35 11.80 -14.51
CA SER A 235 -22.94 11.34 -14.55
C SER A 235 -22.00 12.23 -15.39
N ALA A 236 -22.28 13.53 -15.48
CA ALA A 236 -21.41 14.54 -16.05
C ALA A 236 -20.49 15.10 -14.96
N ASN A 237 -19.23 15.39 -15.30
CA ASN A 237 -18.20 15.88 -14.39
C ASN A 237 -18.62 17.16 -13.64
N ILE A 238 -19.22 17.04 -12.46
CA ILE A 238 -19.50 18.17 -11.57
C ILE A 238 -18.18 18.57 -10.89
N SER A 239 -17.86 19.86 -10.88
CA SER A 239 -16.64 20.35 -10.24
C SER A 239 -16.73 20.31 -8.72
N THR A 240 -15.58 20.11 -8.07
CA THR A 240 -15.41 20.08 -6.62
C THR A 240 -16.02 21.31 -5.94
N ALA A 241 -15.83 22.50 -6.55
CA ALA A 241 -16.39 23.76 -6.06
C ALA A 241 -17.92 23.82 -6.12
N VAL A 242 -18.56 23.21 -7.13
CA VAL A 242 -20.03 23.15 -7.23
C VAL A 242 -20.59 22.18 -6.19
N LEU A 243 -19.96 21.00 -6.03
CA LEU A 243 -20.35 20.04 -4.99
C LEU A 243 -20.23 20.65 -3.59
N LYS A 244 -19.13 21.37 -3.30
CA LYS A 244 -18.94 22.07 -2.03
C LYS A 244 -20.10 23.03 -1.73
N ARG A 245 -20.55 23.82 -2.73
CA ARG A 245 -21.69 24.73 -2.55
C ARG A 245 -22.98 23.98 -2.24
N HIS A 246 -23.27 22.89 -2.96
CA HIS A 246 -24.49 22.12 -2.74
C HIS A 246 -24.51 21.41 -1.38
N VAL A 247 -23.38 20.83 -0.95
CA VAL A 247 -23.27 20.19 0.37
C VAL A 247 -23.42 21.23 1.49
N CYS A 248 -22.72 22.37 1.38
CA CYS A 248 -22.88 23.47 2.34
C CYS A 248 -24.34 23.95 2.41
N ALA A 249 -24.98 24.18 1.27
CA ALA A 249 -26.37 24.64 1.23
C ALA A 249 -27.35 23.62 1.84
N TYR A 250 -27.11 22.33 1.63
CA TYR A 250 -27.89 21.27 2.25
C TYR A 250 -27.76 21.31 3.79
N ILE A 251 -26.54 21.33 4.31
CA ILE A 251 -26.30 21.32 5.76
C ILE A 251 -26.83 22.61 6.41
N ASP A 252 -26.57 23.77 5.79
CA ASP A 252 -27.10 25.05 6.26
C ASP A 252 -28.65 25.05 6.26
N GLY A 253 -29.28 24.40 5.27
CA GLY A 253 -30.73 24.23 5.18
C GLY A 253 -31.31 23.37 6.29
N GLU A 254 -30.68 22.24 6.60
CA GLU A 254 -31.09 21.36 7.71
C GLU A 254 -30.95 22.06 9.06
N LEU A 255 -29.84 22.78 9.29
CA LEU A 255 -29.64 23.58 10.50
C LEU A 255 -30.71 24.67 10.66
N GLN A 256 -31.10 25.33 9.57
CA GLN A 256 -32.17 26.33 9.58
C GLN A 256 -33.55 25.71 9.83
N ASN A 257 -33.80 24.51 9.32
CA ASN A 257 -35.08 23.81 9.54
C ASN A 257 -35.23 23.40 11.01
N GLU A 258 -34.19 22.86 11.63
CA GLU A 258 -34.21 22.50 13.06
C GLU A 258 -34.41 23.73 13.96
N ARG A 259 -33.72 24.83 13.66
CA ARG A 259 -33.90 26.10 14.39
C ARG A 259 -35.32 26.68 14.28
N LYS A 260 -36.05 26.38 13.19
CA LYS A 260 -37.46 26.80 13.02
C LYS A 260 -38.41 25.88 13.79
N LEU A 261 -38.06 24.61 13.97
CA LEU A 261 -38.89 23.61 14.65
C LEU A 261 -38.75 23.68 16.18
N GLN A 262 -37.57 24.06 16.68
CA GLN A 262 -37.24 24.09 18.11
C GLN A 262 -36.37 25.31 18.47
N ASN A 263 -36.57 25.84 19.68
CA ASN A 263 -35.69 26.86 20.26
C ASN A 263 -34.44 26.19 20.83
N ILE A 264 -33.47 25.93 19.96
CA ILE A 264 -32.16 25.35 20.32
C ILE A 264 -31.21 26.40 20.88
N THR A 265 -30.38 26.02 21.86
CA THR A 265 -29.29 26.86 22.38
C THR A 265 -28.11 26.91 21.42
N ASP A 266 -27.13 27.79 21.68
CA ASP A 266 -25.92 27.89 20.87
C ASP A 266 -25.06 26.61 21.00
N GLU A 267 -25.02 25.99 22.18
CA GLU A 267 -24.33 24.71 22.39
C GLU A 267 -25.00 23.56 21.62
N GLU A 268 -26.33 23.47 21.68
CA GLU A 268 -27.11 22.46 20.94
C GLU A 268 -26.96 22.66 19.42
N PHE A 269 -26.86 23.91 18.96
CA PHE A 269 -26.61 24.24 17.56
C PHE A 269 -25.23 23.76 17.09
N ILE A 270 -24.18 23.98 17.89
CA ILE A 270 -22.82 23.52 17.57
C ILE A 270 -22.76 21.99 17.52
N GLU A 271 -23.40 21.30 18.47
CA GLU A 271 -23.47 19.85 18.51
C GLU A 271 -24.22 19.28 17.30
N LEU A 272 -25.39 19.86 16.96
CA LEU A 272 -26.16 19.48 15.79
C LEU A 272 -25.34 19.67 14.48
N SER A 273 -24.67 20.81 14.34
CA SER A 273 -23.79 21.07 13.20
C SER A 273 -22.66 20.04 13.11
N SER A 274 -22.02 19.72 14.23
CA SER A 274 -20.99 18.68 14.30
C SER A 274 -21.54 17.34 13.82
N ASN A 275 -22.69 16.92 14.34
CA ASN A 275 -23.34 15.66 13.99
C ASN A 275 -23.71 15.56 12.51
N LEU A 276 -24.23 16.64 11.90
CA LEU A 276 -24.57 16.66 10.47
C LEU A 276 -23.34 16.51 9.57
N TRP A 277 -22.28 17.27 9.87
CA TRP A 277 -21.03 17.19 9.12
C TRP A 277 -20.33 15.85 9.29
N GLU A 278 -20.26 15.34 10.53
CA GLU A 278 -19.68 14.04 10.83
C GLU A 278 -20.43 12.91 10.11
N LYS A 279 -21.76 12.92 10.17
CA LYS A 279 -22.59 11.92 9.47
C LYS A 279 -22.37 11.95 7.96
N PHE A 280 -22.24 13.15 7.36
CA PHE A 280 -21.95 13.27 5.94
C PHE A 280 -20.54 12.74 5.60
N TYR A 281 -19.54 13.08 6.42
CA TYR A 281 -18.17 12.62 6.27
C TYR A 281 -18.04 11.09 6.40
N LEU A 282 -18.69 10.49 7.41
CA LEU A 282 -18.71 9.04 7.61
C LEU A 282 -19.36 8.32 6.43
N CYS A 283 -20.42 8.88 5.85
CA CYS A 283 -21.06 8.31 4.67
C CYS A 283 -20.15 8.38 3.43
N CYS A 284 -19.41 9.48 3.24
CA CYS A 284 -18.36 9.55 2.21
C CYS A 284 -17.27 8.50 2.44
N SER A 285 -16.81 8.36 3.69
CA SER A 285 -15.82 7.36 4.08
C SER A 285 -16.28 5.93 3.77
N GLN A 286 -17.54 5.61 4.08
CA GLN A 286 -18.13 4.29 3.80
C GLN A 286 -18.16 3.98 2.30
N TYR A 287 -18.66 4.89 1.46
CA TYR A 287 -18.68 4.68 0.02
C TYR A 287 -17.28 4.61 -0.59
N ASN A 288 -16.32 5.36 -0.03
CA ASN A 288 -14.92 5.28 -0.44
C ASN A 288 -14.31 3.93 -0.06
N PHE A 289 -14.53 3.48 1.18
CA PHE A 289 -14.05 2.19 1.67
C PHE A 289 -14.55 1.04 0.79
N GLU A 290 -15.85 1.00 0.48
CA GLU A 290 -16.43 0.00 -0.43
C GLU A 290 -15.83 0.05 -1.83
N ALA A 291 -15.54 1.24 -2.37
CA ALA A 291 -14.90 1.39 -3.68
C ALA A 291 -13.42 0.97 -3.70
N CYS A 292 -12.77 1.03 -2.54
CA CYS A 292 -11.38 0.66 -2.32
C CYS A 292 -11.19 -0.82 -1.96
N GLN A 293 -12.26 -1.60 -1.80
CA GLN A 293 -12.13 -3.04 -1.57
C GLN A 293 -11.44 -3.72 -2.77
N PRO A 294 -10.45 -4.59 -2.53
CA PRO A 294 -9.84 -5.39 -3.59
C PRO A 294 -10.89 -6.26 -4.30
N ILE A 295 -10.86 -6.28 -5.63
CA ILE A 295 -11.74 -7.14 -6.44
C ILE A 295 -10.97 -8.20 -7.24
N GLY A 296 -9.64 -8.12 -7.22
CA GLY A 296 -8.77 -9.06 -7.92
C GLY A 296 -7.32 -8.64 -7.88
N MET A 297 -6.48 -9.37 -8.61
CA MET A 297 -5.05 -9.16 -8.70
C MET A 297 -4.61 -9.04 -10.17
N LEU A 298 -3.41 -8.49 -10.39
CA LEU A 298 -2.74 -8.46 -11.69
C LEU A 298 -1.21 -8.59 -11.50
N ILE A 299 -0.51 -9.04 -12.53
CA ILE A 299 0.96 -8.98 -12.59
C ILE A 299 1.34 -8.01 -13.71
N LEU A 300 2.18 -7.04 -13.41
CA LEU A 300 2.84 -6.19 -14.39
C LEU A 300 4.14 -6.89 -14.82
N GLU A 301 4.06 -7.78 -15.80
CA GLU A 301 5.16 -8.68 -16.21
C GLU A 301 6.48 -7.94 -16.50
N ARG A 302 6.43 -6.76 -17.13
CA ARG A 302 7.63 -5.94 -17.42
C ARG A 302 8.33 -5.42 -16.17
N MET A 303 7.59 -5.25 -15.08
CA MET A 303 8.13 -4.76 -13.80
C MET A 303 8.34 -5.90 -12.80
N ASP A 304 7.81 -7.10 -13.06
CA ASP A 304 7.72 -8.21 -12.10
C ASP A 304 7.01 -7.81 -10.80
N VAL A 305 5.93 -7.00 -10.93
CA VAL A 305 5.20 -6.42 -9.81
C VAL A 305 3.79 -6.98 -9.75
N PHE A 306 3.38 -7.42 -8.57
CA PHE A 306 2.00 -7.78 -8.29
C PHE A 306 1.21 -6.53 -7.92
N CYS A 307 -0.06 -6.46 -8.32
CA CYS A 307 -0.94 -5.37 -7.93
C CYS A 307 -2.32 -5.88 -7.52
N LEU A 308 -2.97 -5.13 -6.64
CA LEU A 308 -4.38 -5.29 -6.30
C LEU A 308 -5.21 -4.38 -7.19
N VAL A 309 -6.24 -4.96 -7.81
CA VAL A 309 -7.25 -4.23 -8.56
C VAL A 309 -8.36 -3.81 -7.60
N ARG A 310 -8.73 -2.53 -7.64
CA ARG A 310 -9.92 -1.98 -6.98
C ARG A 310 -10.79 -1.31 -8.03
N LYS A 311 -12.00 -0.89 -7.64
CA LYS A 311 -12.93 -0.28 -8.60
C LYS A 311 -12.39 1.00 -9.23
N LYS A 312 -11.60 1.77 -8.48
CA LYS A 312 -11.13 3.10 -8.89
C LYS A 312 -9.61 3.27 -8.93
N LEU A 313 -8.86 2.37 -8.32
CA LEU A 313 -7.41 2.47 -8.20
C LEU A 313 -6.74 1.10 -8.28
N ILE A 314 -5.43 1.12 -8.49
CA ILE A 314 -4.58 -0.06 -8.47
C ILE A 314 -3.54 0.17 -7.38
N SER A 315 -3.39 -0.80 -6.47
CA SER A 315 -2.35 -0.77 -5.42
C SER A 315 -1.20 -1.68 -5.83
N LEU A 316 0.04 -1.21 -5.77
CA LEU A 316 1.22 -1.99 -6.13
C LEU A 316 1.87 -2.56 -4.86
N PHE A 317 2.31 -3.83 -4.92
CA PHE A 317 3.16 -4.39 -3.86
C PHE A 317 4.61 -4.01 -4.11
N ARG A 318 5.25 -3.40 -3.12
CA ARG A 318 6.66 -3.02 -3.16
C ARG A 318 7.53 -3.78 -2.17
N PRO A 319 8.85 -3.91 -2.42
CA PRO A 319 9.78 -4.33 -1.39
C PRO A 319 9.72 -3.37 -0.19
N CYS A 320 9.94 -3.93 0.99
CA CYS A 320 10.10 -3.21 2.24
C CYS A 320 11.60 -3.15 2.58
N ASP A 321 12.05 -2.04 3.13
CA ASP A 321 13.38 -1.96 3.73
C ASP A 321 13.48 -2.80 5.03
N GLU A 322 14.68 -2.96 5.58
CA GLU A 322 14.91 -3.79 6.77
C GLU A 322 14.10 -3.32 8.00
N LEU A 323 13.95 -2.01 8.18
CA LEU A 323 13.21 -1.44 9.29
C LEU A 323 11.70 -1.66 9.10
N GLU A 324 11.20 -1.46 7.89
CA GLU A 324 9.83 -1.76 7.50
C GLU A 324 9.47 -3.23 7.72
N LEU A 325 10.31 -4.15 7.24
CA LEU A 325 10.11 -5.59 7.47
C LEU A 325 10.10 -5.91 8.97
N ALA A 326 11.01 -5.32 9.73
CA ALA A 326 11.07 -5.51 11.18
C ALA A 326 9.82 -5.00 11.88
N PHE A 327 9.23 -3.89 11.42
CA PHE A 327 8.04 -3.30 12.02
C PHE A 327 6.72 -3.91 11.56
N LEU A 328 6.61 -4.30 10.30
CA LEU A 328 5.36 -4.80 9.71
C LEU A 328 5.20 -6.32 9.85
N SER A 329 6.28 -7.09 9.95
CA SER A 329 6.20 -8.55 10.12
C SER A 329 5.99 -8.95 11.58
N GLU A 330 5.00 -9.82 11.87
CA GLU A 330 4.80 -10.34 13.23
C GLU A 330 6.00 -11.19 13.70
N ASN A 331 6.59 -11.95 12.77
CA ASN A 331 7.72 -12.84 12.99
C ASN A 331 8.85 -12.46 12.04
N TYR A 332 9.56 -11.37 12.35
CA TYR A 332 10.66 -10.88 11.53
C TYR A 332 11.82 -11.91 11.45
N PRO A 333 12.14 -12.45 10.26
CA PRO A 333 13.23 -13.42 10.10
C PRO A 333 14.58 -12.75 9.81
N GLY A 334 14.60 -11.44 9.57
CA GLY A 334 15.79 -10.71 9.12
C GLY A 334 16.72 -10.25 10.25
N ASN A 335 17.75 -9.49 9.89
CA ASN A 335 18.75 -8.99 10.84
C ASN A 335 18.92 -7.47 10.68
N VAL A 336 18.19 -6.68 11.49
CA VAL A 336 18.33 -5.21 11.53
C VAL A 336 19.74 -4.78 11.97
N ALA A 337 20.51 -5.66 12.64
CA ALA A 337 21.88 -5.37 13.07
C ALA A 337 22.95 -5.71 12.01
N LEU A 338 22.57 -6.14 10.80
CA LEU A 338 23.51 -6.37 9.69
C LEU A 338 24.29 -5.09 9.38
N GLY A 339 25.63 -5.22 9.34
CA GLY A 339 26.57 -4.13 9.06
C GLY A 339 27.03 -3.33 10.29
N ALA A 340 26.49 -3.59 11.50
CA ALA A 340 26.79 -2.80 12.71
C ALA A 340 28.10 -3.20 13.46
N GLY A 341 28.99 -3.98 12.84
CA GLY A 341 30.37 -4.19 13.33
C GLY A 341 30.55 -4.80 14.73
N GLY A 342 29.65 -5.69 15.19
CA GLY A 342 29.73 -6.34 16.50
C GLY A 342 29.23 -7.79 16.54
N ASP A 343 29.51 -8.49 17.64
CA ASP A 343 29.18 -9.92 17.88
C ASP A 343 27.71 -10.24 17.53
N GLY A 344 27.52 -10.87 16.36
CA GLY A 344 26.33 -10.64 15.53
C GLY A 344 25.04 -11.30 16.01
N LYS A 345 25.08 -12.19 17.01
CA LYS A 345 23.90 -12.96 17.45
C LYS A 345 23.19 -12.33 18.65
N ASN A 346 23.92 -11.90 19.69
CA ASN A 346 23.31 -11.31 20.88
C ASN A 346 22.73 -9.92 20.57
N LEU A 347 23.48 -9.09 19.84
CA LEU A 347 23.01 -7.75 19.46
C LEU A 347 21.79 -7.80 18.53
N GLN A 348 21.71 -8.76 17.62
CA GLN A 348 20.54 -8.96 16.76
C GLN A 348 19.31 -9.31 17.60
N GLN A 349 19.47 -10.18 18.59
CA GLN A 349 18.40 -10.55 19.50
C GLN A 349 17.92 -9.33 20.29
N ASP A 350 18.84 -8.55 20.86
CA ASP A 350 18.53 -7.32 21.61
C ASP A 350 17.73 -6.32 20.76
N VAL A 351 18.17 -6.07 19.51
CA VAL A 351 17.47 -5.17 18.58
C VAL A 351 16.09 -5.72 18.20
N SER A 352 15.95 -7.03 17.98
CA SER A 352 14.66 -7.68 17.70
C SER A 352 13.68 -7.53 18.88
N VAL A 353 14.17 -7.68 20.11
CA VAL A 353 13.39 -7.46 21.33
C VAL A 353 12.99 -5.99 21.45
N LEU A 354 13.92 -5.06 21.20
CA LEU A 354 13.64 -3.62 21.18
C LEU A 354 12.54 -3.25 20.18
N VAL A 355 12.64 -3.70 18.93
CA VAL A 355 11.62 -3.45 17.89
C VAL A 355 10.25 -4.00 18.33
N ARG A 356 10.19 -5.19 18.93
CA ARG A 356 8.95 -5.76 19.45
C ARG A 356 8.31 -4.88 20.53
N MET A 357 9.11 -4.31 21.43
CA MET A 357 8.61 -3.36 22.43
C MET A 357 8.05 -2.09 21.80
N LEU A 358 8.74 -1.55 20.78
CA LEU A 358 8.26 -0.35 20.07
C LEU A 358 6.93 -0.59 19.34
N LYS A 359 6.71 -1.79 18.78
CA LYS A 359 5.41 -2.19 18.22
C LYS A 359 4.32 -2.25 19.28
N GLN A 360 4.63 -2.75 20.47
CA GLN A 360 3.67 -2.81 21.57
C GLN A 360 3.29 -1.40 22.01
N ILE A 361 4.28 -0.53 22.21
CA ILE A 361 4.03 0.88 22.56
C ILE A 361 3.08 1.52 21.53
N ASP A 362 3.31 1.33 20.24
CA ASP A 362 2.44 1.88 19.18
C ASP A 362 0.95 1.54 19.38
N LYS A 363 0.66 0.29 19.75
CA LYS A 363 -0.71 -0.21 19.98
C LYS A 363 -1.38 0.40 21.20
N TYR A 364 -0.60 0.88 22.18
CA TYR A 364 -1.12 1.39 23.45
C TYR A 364 -1.08 2.91 23.58
N VAL A 365 -0.35 3.63 22.72
CA VAL A 365 -0.37 5.09 22.69
C VAL A 365 -1.75 5.56 22.18
N PRO A 366 -2.54 6.28 22.99
CA PRO A 366 -3.83 6.80 22.56
C PRO A 366 -3.69 7.79 21.40
N GLU A 367 -4.67 7.80 20.50
CA GLU A 367 -4.63 8.69 19.33
C GLU A 367 -4.61 10.17 19.72
N ASP A 368 -5.32 10.54 20.79
CA ASP A 368 -5.33 11.90 21.34
C ASP A 368 -3.92 12.41 21.71
N GLU A 369 -3.09 11.54 22.27
CA GLU A 369 -1.73 11.88 22.68
C GLU A 369 -0.81 12.04 21.47
N LYS A 370 -1.02 11.25 20.41
CA LYS A 370 -0.28 11.43 19.14
C LYS A 370 -0.56 12.80 18.53
N VAL A 371 -1.81 13.25 18.59
CA VAL A 371 -2.23 14.57 18.09
C VAL A 371 -1.63 15.70 18.93
N GLU A 372 -1.59 15.57 20.27
CA GLU A 372 -0.98 16.59 21.11
C GLU A 372 0.54 16.69 20.86
N ILE A 373 1.22 15.57 20.62
CA ILE A 373 2.63 15.56 20.20
C ILE A 373 2.81 16.34 18.90
N GLU A 374 1.97 16.07 17.89
CA GLU A 374 2.01 16.79 16.60
C GLU A 374 1.69 18.28 16.76
N SER A 375 0.75 18.63 17.65
CA SER A 375 0.42 20.02 18.00
C SER A 375 1.61 20.73 18.65
N CYS A 376 2.32 20.08 19.55
CA CYS A 376 3.56 20.61 20.11
C CYS A 376 4.60 20.86 19.03
N LEU A 377 4.84 19.88 18.14
CA LEU A 377 5.80 20.02 17.04
C LEU A 377 5.41 21.15 16.08
N PHE A 378 4.13 21.24 15.72
CA PHE A 378 3.60 22.31 14.88
C PHE A 378 3.83 23.71 15.48
N GLN A 379 3.68 23.81 16.80
CA GLN A 379 3.83 25.06 17.55
C GLN A 379 5.27 25.30 18.03
N LEU A 380 6.22 24.46 17.62
CA LEU A 380 7.62 24.47 18.09
C LEU A 380 7.75 24.40 19.62
N ARG A 381 6.80 23.75 20.29
CA ARG A 381 6.83 23.49 21.74
C ARG A 381 7.56 22.18 22.00
N SER A 382 8.15 22.08 23.19
CA SER A 382 8.74 20.82 23.66
C SER A 382 7.67 19.72 23.74
N THR A 383 7.99 18.54 23.20
CA THR A 383 7.14 17.35 23.30
C THR A 383 7.36 16.59 24.62
N LYS A 384 8.37 16.97 25.40
CA LYS A 384 8.83 16.23 26.58
C LYS A 384 7.71 15.95 27.58
N ASP A 385 6.94 16.96 27.96
CA ASP A 385 5.92 16.83 29.01
C ASP A 385 4.81 15.86 28.60
N VAL A 386 4.41 15.88 27.32
CA VAL A 386 3.40 14.96 26.77
C VAL A 386 3.96 13.54 26.73
N MET A 387 5.20 13.36 26.25
CA MET A 387 5.87 12.06 26.19
C MET A 387 6.06 11.44 27.58
N GLU A 388 6.44 12.22 28.58
CA GLU A 388 6.58 11.78 29.97
C GLU A 388 5.22 11.41 30.59
N THR A 389 4.17 12.17 30.26
CA THR A 389 2.80 11.87 30.70
C THR A 389 2.30 10.54 30.12
N VAL A 390 2.52 10.33 28.82
CA VAL A 390 2.19 9.06 28.14
C VAL A 390 2.98 7.91 28.77
N ALA A 391 4.29 8.07 28.97
CA ALA A 391 5.15 7.08 29.60
C ALA A 391 4.75 6.79 31.06
N GLY A 392 4.21 7.77 31.80
CA GLY A 392 3.72 7.61 33.16
C GLY A 392 2.33 6.95 33.25
N SER A 393 1.64 6.74 32.13
CA SER A 393 0.28 6.19 32.13
C SER A 393 0.26 4.71 32.53
N GLN A 394 -0.74 4.32 33.33
CA GLN A 394 -0.86 2.94 33.84
C GLN A 394 -1.14 1.89 32.75
N CYS A 395 -1.52 2.33 31.54
CA CYS A 395 -1.71 1.46 30.37
C CYS A 395 -0.44 0.64 30.07
N PHE A 396 0.74 1.27 30.13
CA PHE A 396 1.99 0.60 29.76
C PHE A 396 2.53 -0.32 30.86
N VAL A 397 2.38 0.08 32.13
CA VAL A 397 2.93 -0.64 33.29
C VAL A 397 2.17 -1.95 33.55
N ASN A 398 0.85 -1.97 33.39
CA ASN A 398 0.01 -3.13 33.76
C ASN A 398 -0.21 -4.15 32.63
N GLN A 399 -0.09 -3.74 31.36
CA GLN A 399 -0.51 -4.60 30.23
C GLN A 399 0.65 -5.10 29.35
N CYS A 400 1.85 -4.52 29.43
CA CYS A 400 2.87 -4.75 28.41
C CYS A 400 3.96 -5.79 28.76
N ASN A 401 3.96 -6.42 29.96
CA ASN A 401 5.04 -7.34 30.41
C ASN A 401 6.47 -6.77 30.18
N LEU A 402 6.64 -5.44 30.14
CA LEU A 402 7.87 -4.80 29.66
C LEU A 402 9.07 -5.15 30.53
N THR A 403 8.87 -5.36 31.83
CA THR A 403 9.95 -5.68 32.77
C THR A 403 10.72 -6.94 32.40
N SER A 404 10.01 -8.04 32.07
CA SER A 404 10.67 -9.29 31.69
C SER A 404 11.31 -9.21 30.30
N VAL A 405 10.72 -8.41 29.41
CA VAL A 405 11.23 -8.18 28.05
C VAL A 405 12.50 -7.31 28.08
N ILE A 406 12.52 -6.24 28.89
CA ILE A 406 13.71 -5.38 29.07
C ILE A 406 14.86 -6.16 29.70
N GLN A 407 14.57 -7.02 30.70
CA GLN A 407 15.59 -7.88 31.31
C GLN A 407 16.20 -8.91 30.35
N SER A 408 15.54 -9.20 29.22
CA SER A 408 16.06 -10.11 28.20
C SER A 408 17.07 -9.45 27.25
N ILE A 409 17.22 -8.13 27.30
CA ILE A 409 18.19 -7.40 26.48
C ILE A 409 19.51 -7.29 27.25
N GLU A 410 20.61 -7.72 26.64
CA GLU A 410 21.95 -7.69 27.23
C GLU A 410 22.53 -6.25 27.24
N ASP A 411 22.48 -5.55 26.10
CA ASP A 411 23.02 -4.19 25.94
C ASP A 411 22.01 -3.23 25.29
N LEU A 412 21.11 -2.69 26.13
CA LEU A 412 20.05 -1.77 25.71
C LEU A 412 20.57 -0.50 25.03
N PRO A 413 21.58 0.23 25.57
CA PRO A 413 22.13 1.40 24.88
C PRO A 413 22.70 1.08 23.50
N LYS A 414 23.39 -0.04 23.33
CA LYS A 414 23.93 -0.44 22.03
C LYS A 414 22.83 -0.82 21.05
N ALA A 415 21.80 -1.54 21.48
CA ALA A 415 20.64 -1.84 20.66
C ALA A 415 19.92 -0.56 20.19
N MET A 416 19.76 0.44 21.08
CA MET A 416 19.22 1.75 20.71
C MET A 416 20.11 2.49 19.72
N ALA A 417 21.43 2.44 19.90
CA ALA A 417 22.37 3.08 18.98
C ALA A 417 22.30 2.49 17.56
N VAL A 418 22.16 1.16 17.43
CA VAL A 418 21.94 0.49 16.13
C VAL A 418 20.64 0.94 15.48
N LEU A 419 19.55 1.02 16.26
CA LEU A 419 18.27 1.50 15.75
C LEU A 419 18.34 2.95 15.29
N LEU A 420 18.96 3.84 16.08
CA LEU A 420 19.18 5.24 15.71
C LEU A 420 20.05 5.37 14.45
N GLN A 421 21.04 4.51 14.27
CA GLN A 421 21.83 4.48 13.04
C GLN A 421 20.98 4.11 11.82
N LYS A 422 20.04 3.17 11.94
CA LYS A 422 19.11 2.80 10.86
C LYS A 422 18.04 3.87 10.59
N LEU A 423 17.73 4.69 11.59
CA LEU A 423 16.85 5.86 11.47
C LEU A 423 17.56 7.08 10.90
N LYS A 424 18.89 7.05 10.75
CA LYS A 424 19.65 8.18 10.21
C LYS A 424 19.73 8.09 8.69
N LEU A 425 19.50 9.22 8.01
CA LEU A 425 19.52 9.33 6.54
C LEU A 425 20.79 10.04 6.03
N ASP A 426 21.96 9.77 6.65
CA ASP A 426 23.21 10.49 6.35
C ASP A 426 23.69 10.38 4.90
N TYR A 427 24.52 11.37 4.55
CA TYR A 427 25.14 11.61 3.24
C TYR A 427 26.66 11.72 3.38
N GLU A 428 27.41 11.15 2.44
CA GLU A 428 28.71 11.70 2.02
C GLU A 428 28.53 12.31 0.62
N PRO A 429 28.91 13.58 0.40
CA PRO A 429 28.80 14.19 -0.91
C PRO A 429 29.70 13.56 -1.96
N SER A 430 29.09 13.04 -3.03
CA SER A 430 29.79 12.95 -4.33
C SER A 430 29.59 14.26 -5.08
N VAL A 431 30.73 14.84 -5.48
CA VAL A 431 30.85 16.18 -6.06
C VAL A 431 30.38 16.17 -7.52
N ASP A 432 29.76 17.29 -7.93
CA ASP A 432 29.46 17.72 -9.31
C ASP A 432 28.53 16.85 -10.18
N ALA A 433 27.23 17.00 -9.95
CA ALA A 433 26.18 16.57 -10.87
C ALA A 433 26.10 17.46 -12.12
N SER A 434 26.68 17.03 -13.24
CA SER A 434 26.52 17.65 -14.57
C SER A 434 25.67 16.78 -15.52
N PHE A 435 24.65 16.10 -14.99
CA PHE A 435 23.77 15.24 -15.77
C PHE A 435 22.45 15.94 -16.15
N TYR A 436 22.33 16.36 -17.41
CA TYR A 436 21.11 16.92 -17.98
C TYR A 436 20.29 15.82 -18.68
N ALA A 437 19.77 14.85 -17.91
CA ALA A 437 18.81 13.89 -18.44
C ALA A 437 17.38 14.45 -18.37
N ASN A 438 16.59 14.19 -19.41
CA ASN A 438 15.14 14.41 -19.39
C ASN A 438 14.52 13.48 -18.32
N PRO A 439 13.68 13.95 -17.39
CA PRO A 439 13.05 13.08 -16.39
C PRO A 439 12.38 11.84 -17.00
N LYS A 440 11.77 12.00 -18.18
CA LYS A 440 11.07 10.90 -18.88
C LYS A 440 11.97 9.78 -19.40
N SER A 441 13.27 10.04 -19.55
CA SER A 441 14.24 9.00 -19.92
C SER A 441 14.84 8.29 -18.71
N LEU A 442 14.50 8.71 -17.49
CA LEU A 442 14.93 8.07 -16.25
C LEU A 442 13.96 6.96 -15.84
N PRO A 443 14.44 5.91 -15.15
CA PRO A 443 13.57 4.98 -14.45
C PRO A 443 12.58 5.74 -13.56
N PHE A 444 11.31 5.30 -13.56
CA PHE A 444 10.21 5.93 -12.82
C PHE A 444 9.83 7.37 -13.24
N GLY A 445 10.37 7.90 -14.34
CA GLY A 445 10.09 9.28 -14.78
C GLY A 445 8.67 9.55 -15.31
N GLY A 446 7.89 8.51 -15.59
CA GLY A 446 6.48 8.63 -15.99
C GLY A 446 5.55 8.80 -14.79
N LEU A 447 4.30 9.22 -15.03
CA LEU A 447 3.33 9.53 -13.97
C LEU A 447 3.20 8.44 -12.88
N LEU A 448 3.01 7.17 -13.28
CA LEU A 448 2.89 6.06 -12.33
C LEU A 448 4.18 5.83 -11.52
N GLY A 449 5.33 6.05 -12.15
CA GLY A 449 6.63 5.91 -11.49
C GLY A 449 6.84 6.96 -10.42
N ILE A 450 6.51 8.22 -10.72
CA ILE A 450 6.57 9.31 -9.74
C ILE A 450 5.60 9.05 -8.59
N GLN A 451 4.37 8.62 -8.87
CA GLN A 451 3.41 8.25 -7.81
C GLN A 451 3.94 7.11 -6.94
N LEU A 452 4.50 6.06 -7.54
CA LEU A 452 5.07 4.94 -6.80
C LEU A 452 6.22 5.40 -5.89
N LEU A 453 7.13 6.24 -6.40
CA LEU A 453 8.22 6.81 -5.60
C LEU A 453 7.69 7.66 -4.44
N THR A 454 6.74 8.55 -4.70
CA THR A 454 6.22 9.47 -3.68
C THR A 454 5.45 8.74 -2.59
N GLU A 455 4.65 7.74 -2.96
CA GLU A 455 3.94 6.90 -1.97
C GLU A 455 4.89 6.02 -1.18
N THR A 456 5.93 5.47 -1.81
CA THR A 456 6.95 4.68 -1.12
C THR A 456 7.71 5.53 -0.10
N VAL A 457 8.18 6.72 -0.52
CA VAL A 457 8.87 7.67 0.36
C VAL A 457 7.96 8.12 1.50
N ARG A 458 6.68 8.44 1.24
CA ARG A 458 5.70 8.80 2.28
C ARG A 458 5.57 7.70 3.33
N GLN A 459 5.34 6.45 2.91
CA GLN A 459 5.21 5.31 3.82
C GLN A 459 6.47 5.09 4.67
N GLN A 460 7.65 5.26 4.07
CA GLN A 460 8.93 5.17 4.76
C GLN A 460 9.11 6.27 5.82
N ILE A 461 8.70 7.51 5.54
CA ILE A 461 8.74 8.62 6.49
C ILE A 461 7.77 8.36 7.65
N GLN A 462 6.52 8.00 7.35
CA GLN A 462 5.48 7.77 8.35
C GLN A 462 5.88 6.66 9.33
N LEU A 463 6.45 5.55 8.82
CA LEU A 463 6.99 4.51 9.67
C LEU A 463 8.11 5.05 10.56
N ARG A 464 9.11 5.72 9.99
CA ARG A 464 10.26 6.23 10.76
C ARG A 464 9.83 7.23 11.83
N TYR A 465 8.88 8.11 11.54
CA TYR A 465 8.26 9.01 12.52
C TYR A 465 7.63 8.22 13.69
N MET A 466 6.81 7.22 13.38
CA MET A 466 6.18 6.34 14.38
C MET A 466 7.23 5.63 15.25
N VAL A 467 8.27 5.06 14.63
CA VAL A 467 9.36 4.36 15.33
C VAL A 467 10.07 5.30 16.29
N VAL A 468 10.43 6.51 15.85
CA VAL A 468 11.12 7.51 16.69
C VAL A 468 10.23 7.98 17.83
N ARG A 469 8.95 8.29 17.57
CA ARG A 469 7.98 8.66 18.60
C ARG A 469 7.90 7.60 19.69
N ASN A 470 7.75 6.34 19.29
CA ASN A 470 7.65 5.23 20.23
C ASN A 470 8.97 4.98 20.97
N LEU A 471 10.11 5.25 20.34
CA LEU A 471 11.43 5.15 20.96
C LEU A 471 11.60 6.20 22.07
N ILE A 472 11.16 7.44 21.86
CA ILE A 472 11.20 8.49 22.88
C ILE A 472 10.32 8.12 24.08
N ILE A 473 9.09 7.65 23.82
CA ILE A 473 8.18 7.19 24.88
C ILE A 473 8.83 6.05 25.67
N LEU A 474 9.45 5.07 24.99
CA LEU A 474 10.18 3.99 25.65
C LEU A 474 11.35 4.52 26.49
N GLN A 475 12.13 5.48 25.98
CA GLN A 475 13.26 6.06 26.67
C GLN A 475 12.81 6.75 27.98
N HIS A 476 11.73 7.54 27.96
CA HIS A 476 11.16 8.13 29.17
C HIS A 476 10.57 7.08 30.12
N LEU A 477 9.89 6.07 29.59
CA LEU A 477 9.35 4.95 30.37
C LEU A 477 10.47 4.23 31.13
N LEU A 478 11.59 3.95 30.45
CA LEU A 478 12.78 3.31 31.00
C LEU A 478 13.42 4.13 32.11
N LEU A 479 13.58 5.44 31.92
CA LEU A 479 14.19 6.33 32.91
C LEU A 479 13.31 6.52 34.16
N ASN A 480 11.99 6.50 34.00
CA ASN A 480 11.04 6.82 35.08
C ASN A 480 10.60 5.59 35.88
N ASN A 481 10.49 4.42 35.24
CA ASN A 481 9.86 3.24 35.84
C ASN A 481 10.80 2.04 36.04
N PHE A 482 12.02 2.07 35.49
CA PHE A 482 12.93 0.93 35.54
C PHE A 482 14.26 1.27 36.21
N ALA A 483 14.74 0.36 37.06
CA ALA A 483 16.05 0.46 37.70
C ALA A 483 17.15 0.02 36.72
N LEU A 484 17.54 0.93 35.82
CA LEU A 484 18.67 0.72 34.91
C LEU A 484 20.01 0.98 35.62
N ASN A 485 21.09 0.38 35.12
CA ASN A 485 22.43 0.72 35.59
C ASN A 485 22.77 2.19 35.24
N CYS A 486 23.61 2.84 36.06
CA CYS A 486 23.89 4.28 35.91
C CYS A 486 24.47 4.65 34.54
N ASN A 487 25.30 3.78 33.95
CA ASN A 487 25.91 4.04 32.64
C ASN A 487 24.87 4.03 31.51
N ALA A 488 23.98 3.04 31.48
CA ALA A 488 22.90 2.95 30.51
C ALA A 488 21.93 4.12 30.66
N MET A 489 21.57 4.47 31.89
CA MET A 489 20.72 5.63 32.17
C MET A 489 21.33 6.93 31.62
N GLU A 490 22.63 7.13 31.81
CA GLU A 490 23.33 8.32 31.34
C GLU A 490 23.45 8.36 29.82
N ILE A 491 23.77 7.24 29.16
CA ILE A 491 23.82 7.16 27.69
C ILE A 491 22.44 7.46 27.09
N ILE A 492 21.38 6.88 27.67
CA ILE A 492 20.01 7.12 27.20
C ILE A 492 19.66 8.60 27.31
N ARG A 493 19.96 9.23 28.46
CA ARG A 493 19.63 10.63 28.73
C ARG A 493 20.48 11.62 27.92
N SER A 494 21.78 11.38 27.80
CA SER A 494 22.73 12.33 27.21
C SER A 494 22.94 12.17 25.71
N LYS A 495 22.62 11.00 25.14
CA LYS A 495 22.85 10.69 23.73
C LYS A 495 21.58 10.23 23.01
N CYS A 496 20.93 9.17 23.50
CA CYS A 496 19.83 8.56 22.75
C CYS A 496 18.60 9.46 22.67
N ILE A 497 18.18 10.12 23.76
CA ILE A 497 17.03 11.04 23.74
C ILE A 497 17.27 12.24 22.82
N PRO A 498 18.40 12.99 22.93
CA PRO A 498 18.68 14.09 22.02
C PRO A 498 18.67 13.70 20.54
N ASP A 499 19.31 12.58 20.18
CA ASP A 499 19.32 12.09 18.80
C ASP A 499 17.89 11.75 18.33
N SER A 500 17.10 11.08 19.17
CA SER A 500 15.69 10.77 18.87
C SER A 500 14.86 12.04 18.67
N GLU A 501 15.01 13.07 19.49
CA GLU A 501 14.25 14.32 19.41
C GLU A 501 14.51 15.05 18.09
N VAL A 502 15.78 15.13 17.67
CA VAL A 502 16.17 15.70 16.37
C VAL A 502 15.53 14.91 15.22
N PHE A 503 15.54 13.58 15.31
CA PHE A 503 14.90 12.73 14.30
C PHE A 503 13.38 12.91 14.29
N LEU A 504 12.73 13.05 15.44
CA LEU A 504 11.28 13.25 15.53
C LEU A 504 10.86 14.52 14.78
N GLN A 505 11.56 15.62 15.07
CA GLN A 505 11.34 16.90 14.40
C GLN A 505 11.58 16.79 12.89
N SER A 506 12.65 16.11 12.50
CA SER A 506 13.01 15.92 11.09
C SER A 506 11.96 15.14 10.31
N TYR A 507 11.52 14.00 10.85
CA TYR A 507 10.47 13.18 10.24
C TYR A 507 9.11 13.87 10.27
N TYR A 508 8.83 14.72 11.25
CA TYR A 508 7.64 15.57 11.25
C TYR A 508 7.63 16.55 10.05
N VAL A 509 8.75 17.23 9.78
CA VAL A 509 8.88 18.10 8.61
C VAL A 509 8.72 17.31 7.31
N MET A 510 9.33 16.13 7.22
CA MET A 510 9.19 15.29 6.03
C MET A 510 7.75 14.80 5.81
N ASN A 511 7.02 14.45 6.89
CA ASN A 511 5.59 14.11 6.80
C ASN A 511 4.80 15.31 6.28
N TRP A 512 5.09 16.52 6.77
CA TRP A 512 4.50 17.74 6.24
C TRP A 512 4.78 17.92 4.74
N ILE A 513 6.01 17.64 4.26
CA ILE A 513 6.34 17.66 2.81
C ILE A 513 5.52 16.63 2.04
N ALA A 514 5.34 15.43 2.60
CA ALA A 514 4.62 14.33 1.95
C ALA A 514 3.10 14.53 1.90
N GLU A 515 2.52 15.18 2.91
CA GLU A 515 1.07 15.29 3.09
C GLU A 515 0.50 16.66 2.67
N THR A 516 1.32 17.71 2.61
CA THR A 516 0.85 19.04 2.19
C THR A 516 0.46 19.02 0.72
N THR A 517 -0.84 19.20 0.46
CA THR A 517 -1.38 19.30 -0.89
C THR A 517 -1.30 20.72 -1.45
N VAL A 518 -1.10 20.81 -2.75
CA VAL A 518 -1.05 22.05 -3.51
C VAL A 518 -2.07 21.98 -4.64
N ASP A 519 -2.80 23.07 -4.86
CA ASP A 519 -3.65 23.25 -6.03
C ASP A 519 -2.78 23.37 -7.28
N TYR A 520 -2.65 22.24 -7.99
CA TYR A 520 -1.77 22.14 -9.14
C TYR A 520 -2.27 22.99 -10.31
N ALA A 521 -3.59 23.13 -10.46
CA ALA A 521 -4.19 23.96 -11.49
C ALA A 521 -3.83 25.44 -11.28
N ALA A 522 -3.85 25.91 -10.03
CA ALA A 522 -3.48 27.28 -9.67
C ALA A 522 -1.97 27.54 -9.77
N VAL A 523 -1.11 26.58 -9.43
CA VAL A 523 0.34 26.72 -9.63
C VAL A 523 0.68 26.78 -11.13
N ARG A 524 0.01 25.96 -11.94
CA ARG A 524 0.19 25.94 -13.40
C ARG A 524 -0.21 27.26 -14.05
N SER A 525 -1.35 27.85 -13.69
CA SER A 525 -1.81 29.11 -14.30
C SER A 525 -0.82 30.24 -14.05
N LYS A 526 -0.34 30.38 -12.80
CA LYS A 526 0.69 31.37 -12.43
C LYS A 526 2.02 31.14 -13.15
N SER A 527 2.40 29.88 -13.34
CA SER A 527 3.60 29.50 -14.09
C SER A 527 3.54 29.93 -15.56
N LEU A 528 2.38 29.87 -16.19
CA LEU A 528 2.21 30.24 -17.61
C LEU A 528 2.27 31.75 -17.82
N GLU A 529 1.89 32.53 -16.80
CA GLU A 529 1.87 34.00 -16.84
C GLU A 529 3.24 34.64 -16.54
N GLY A 530 4.14 33.93 -15.83
CA GLY A 530 5.34 34.52 -15.21
C GLY A 530 6.66 34.49 -16.00
N GLY A 531 6.78 33.78 -17.13
CA GLY A 531 7.97 33.79 -18.01
C GLY A 531 9.31 33.28 -17.45
N GLU A 532 9.46 33.09 -16.13
CA GLU A 532 10.67 32.57 -15.48
C GLU A 532 10.49 31.12 -14.98
N ALA A 533 11.60 30.37 -14.92
CA ALA A 533 11.68 28.92 -14.73
C ALA A 533 10.63 28.34 -13.76
N SER A 534 9.58 27.76 -14.34
CA SER A 534 8.42 27.32 -13.59
C SER A 534 8.65 25.98 -12.89
N LEU A 535 8.17 25.90 -11.64
CA LEU A 535 8.03 24.70 -10.83
C LEU A 535 7.23 23.56 -11.50
N VAL A 536 6.66 23.77 -12.69
CA VAL A 536 5.71 22.85 -13.34
C VAL A 536 6.21 22.36 -14.71
N ILE A 537 7.31 22.93 -15.23
CA ILE A 537 7.82 22.58 -16.56
C ILE A 537 8.33 21.13 -16.57
N GLY A 538 7.71 20.27 -17.39
CA GLY A 538 8.15 18.89 -17.66
C GLY A 538 7.20 17.77 -17.24
N HIS A 539 6.09 18.07 -16.54
CA HIS A 539 5.16 17.04 -16.02
C HIS A 539 3.72 17.19 -16.57
N GLU A 540 3.59 17.28 -17.89
CA GLU A 540 2.31 17.46 -18.59
C GLU A 540 1.28 16.34 -18.33
N GLU A 541 1.73 15.14 -17.98
CA GLU A 541 0.87 14.00 -17.66
C GLU A 541 0.07 14.21 -16.37
N ALA A 542 0.47 15.14 -15.49
CA ALA A 542 -0.31 15.49 -14.30
C ALA A 542 -1.44 16.50 -14.54
N TYR A 543 -1.67 16.95 -15.78
CA TYR A 543 -2.75 17.91 -16.06
C TYR A 543 -4.16 17.43 -15.72
N GLY A 544 -4.33 16.12 -15.46
CA GLY A 544 -5.57 15.54 -14.95
C GLY A 544 -5.77 15.66 -13.43
N PHE A 545 -4.76 16.02 -12.64
CA PHE A 545 -4.88 16.15 -11.19
C PHE A 545 -5.18 17.58 -10.76
N GLU A 546 -6.17 17.75 -9.87
CA GLU A 546 -6.50 19.03 -9.25
C GLU A 546 -5.53 19.34 -8.09
N TYR A 547 -5.16 18.32 -7.31
CA TYR A 547 -4.29 18.42 -6.14
C TYR A 547 -3.13 17.42 -6.19
N LEU A 548 -1.94 17.85 -5.78
CA LEU A 548 -0.73 17.02 -5.65
C LEU A 548 0.00 17.37 -4.35
N SER A 549 0.71 16.43 -3.75
CA SER A 549 1.57 16.75 -2.60
C SER A 549 2.81 17.55 -3.01
N LEU A 550 3.37 18.31 -2.06
CA LEU A 550 4.67 18.99 -2.25
C LEU A 550 5.77 18.01 -2.63
N LEU A 551 5.79 16.83 -1.98
CA LEU A 551 6.71 15.75 -2.33
C LEU A 551 6.55 15.32 -3.79
N HIS A 552 5.31 15.12 -4.26
CA HIS A 552 5.07 14.74 -5.66
C HIS A 552 5.59 15.79 -6.63
N LEU A 553 5.29 17.06 -6.38
CA LEU A 553 5.76 18.15 -7.22
C LEU A 553 7.30 18.24 -7.21
N PHE A 554 7.94 18.07 -6.05
CA PHE A 554 9.39 18.06 -5.94
C PHE A 554 10.02 16.90 -6.73
N VAL A 555 9.55 15.67 -6.53
CA VAL A 555 10.09 14.46 -7.18
C VAL A 555 9.94 14.58 -8.70
N ALA A 556 8.77 15.00 -9.18
CA ALA A 556 8.48 15.20 -10.60
C ALA A 556 9.39 16.23 -11.27
N THR A 557 9.80 17.27 -10.53
CA THR A 557 10.44 18.45 -11.13
C THR A 557 11.94 18.49 -10.90
N ARG A 558 12.44 18.13 -9.72
CA ARG A 558 13.87 18.21 -9.35
C ARG A 558 14.41 16.99 -8.62
N GLY A 559 13.61 16.39 -7.73
CA GLY A 559 14.05 15.32 -6.83
C GLY A 559 14.62 14.12 -7.58
N LEU A 560 13.87 13.55 -8.54
CA LEU A 560 14.32 12.38 -9.29
C LEU A 560 15.61 12.66 -10.08
N ARG A 561 15.70 13.81 -10.75
CA ARG A 561 16.90 14.19 -11.51
C ARG A 561 18.13 14.32 -10.62
N THR A 562 17.97 14.96 -9.46
CA THR A 562 19.07 15.17 -8.51
C THR A 562 19.51 13.84 -7.89
N CYS A 563 18.55 12.96 -7.59
CA CYS A 563 18.84 11.62 -7.10
C CYS A 563 19.59 10.78 -8.14
N MET A 564 19.24 10.92 -9.43
CA MET A 564 19.84 10.15 -10.52
C MET A 564 21.17 10.72 -11.04
N SER A 565 21.60 11.88 -10.54
CA SER A 565 22.86 12.50 -10.96
C SER A 565 24.08 12.11 -10.12
N THR A 566 23.91 11.25 -9.11
CA THR A 566 25.01 10.75 -8.27
C THR A 566 25.76 9.61 -8.97
N GLU A 567 27.03 9.39 -8.61
CA GLU A 567 27.80 8.26 -9.15
C GLU A 567 27.14 6.90 -8.85
N GLU A 568 26.53 6.76 -7.66
CA GLU A 568 25.76 5.58 -7.25
C GLU A 568 24.57 5.27 -8.18
N ALA A 569 24.00 6.30 -8.82
CA ALA A 569 22.83 6.16 -9.68
C ALA A 569 23.13 5.69 -11.12
N HIS A 570 24.40 5.63 -11.53
CA HIS A 570 24.76 5.15 -12.87
C HIS A 570 24.46 3.65 -13.02
N GLY A 571 24.70 2.84 -11.99
CA GLY A 571 24.31 1.42 -11.98
C GLY A 571 22.79 1.20 -11.93
N ILE A 572 22.02 2.18 -11.41
CA ILE A 572 20.56 2.15 -11.37
C ILE A 572 19.97 2.38 -12.77
N ALA A 573 20.54 3.31 -13.53
CA ALA A 573 20.06 3.65 -14.88
C ALA A 573 20.28 2.53 -15.90
N GLU A 574 21.28 1.67 -15.70
CA GLU A 574 21.60 0.52 -16.57
C GLU A 574 20.77 -0.73 -16.25
N CYS A 575 19.98 -0.73 -15.17
CA CYS A 575 19.22 -1.91 -14.75
C CYS A 575 17.99 -2.14 -15.63
N GLU A 576 17.94 -3.28 -16.34
CA GLU A 576 16.79 -3.68 -17.16
C GLU A 576 15.51 -3.90 -16.33
N ARG A 577 15.65 -4.22 -15.03
CA ARG A 577 14.53 -4.39 -14.10
C ARG A 577 14.47 -3.18 -13.18
N VAL A 578 13.40 -2.41 -13.33
CA VAL A 578 13.22 -1.13 -12.62
C VAL A 578 12.82 -1.34 -11.15
N PHE A 579 12.19 -2.46 -10.80
CA PHE A 579 11.67 -2.67 -9.44
C PHE A 579 12.71 -2.96 -8.34
N PRO A 580 13.77 -3.75 -8.59
CA PRO A 580 14.86 -3.96 -7.63
C PRO A 580 15.51 -2.68 -7.12
N VAL A 581 15.59 -1.64 -7.96
CA VAL A 581 16.24 -0.36 -7.64
C VAL A 581 15.28 0.67 -7.01
N LEU A 582 14.00 0.31 -6.80
CA LEU A 582 12.99 1.21 -6.23
C LEU A 582 13.43 1.79 -4.88
N LEU A 583 13.90 0.93 -3.98
CA LEU A 583 14.30 1.35 -2.63
C LEU A 583 15.53 2.24 -2.65
N ASP A 584 16.48 2.00 -3.57
CA ASP A 584 17.68 2.83 -3.69
C ASP A 584 17.33 4.26 -4.10
N VAL A 585 16.45 4.41 -5.10
CA VAL A 585 15.95 5.72 -5.53
C VAL A 585 15.15 6.39 -4.40
N CYS A 586 14.28 5.65 -3.70
CA CYS A 586 13.52 6.20 -2.57
C CYS A 586 14.43 6.65 -1.42
N ASN A 587 15.47 5.89 -1.10
CA ASN A 587 16.47 6.25 -0.11
C ASN A 587 17.23 7.52 -0.52
N GLY A 588 17.59 7.66 -1.80
CA GLY A 588 18.17 8.90 -2.32
C GLY A 588 17.22 10.09 -2.18
N LEU A 589 15.94 9.92 -2.51
CA LEU A 589 14.92 10.96 -2.33
C LEU A 589 14.70 11.36 -0.86
N LEU A 590 14.68 10.39 0.06
CA LEU A 590 14.61 10.63 1.50
C LEU A 590 15.75 11.54 1.98
N ARG A 591 16.97 11.33 1.48
CA ARG A 591 18.14 12.18 1.80
C ARG A 591 17.95 13.62 1.32
N LEU A 592 17.40 13.83 0.12
CA LEU A 592 17.20 15.17 -0.46
C LEU A 592 16.18 16.03 0.30
N ILE A 593 15.28 15.40 1.05
CA ILE A 593 14.23 16.04 1.84
C ILE A 593 14.51 15.98 3.36
N TRP A 594 15.66 15.45 3.79
CA TRP A 594 16.03 15.38 5.20
C TRP A 594 16.52 16.75 5.70
N PRO A 595 15.84 17.40 6.66
CA PRO A 595 16.14 18.78 7.05
C PRO A 595 17.46 18.95 7.82
N VAL A 596 17.97 17.87 8.43
CA VAL A 596 19.22 17.88 9.20
C VAL A 596 20.44 17.52 8.33
N ALA A 597 20.23 17.21 7.05
CA ALA A 597 21.32 17.02 6.11
C ALA A 597 22.08 18.34 5.89
N GLY A 598 23.39 18.27 5.68
CA GLY A 598 24.21 19.44 5.34
C GLY A 598 23.74 20.17 4.07
N ASP A 599 23.09 19.45 3.14
CA ASP A 599 22.56 19.95 1.87
C ASP A 599 21.04 19.70 1.74
N PHE A 600 20.21 20.52 2.40
CA PHE A 600 18.74 20.43 2.32
C PHE A 600 18.20 20.89 0.95
N THR A 601 18.29 20.00 -0.04
CA THR A 601 17.96 20.27 -1.46
C THR A 601 16.51 20.68 -1.66
N PHE A 602 15.57 20.05 -0.94
CA PHE A 602 14.16 20.43 -0.99
C PHE A 602 13.94 21.89 -0.56
N GLY A 603 14.58 22.34 0.52
CA GLY A 603 14.49 23.73 0.96
C GLY A 603 14.99 24.71 -0.10
N GLN A 604 16.12 24.40 -0.74
CA GLN A 604 16.64 25.21 -1.86
C GLN A 604 15.66 25.26 -3.04
N TRP A 605 15.04 24.13 -3.40
CA TRP A 605 14.04 24.06 -4.46
C TRP A 605 12.81 24.90 -4.15
N LEU A 606 12.31 24.82 -2.91
CA LEU A 606 11.14 25.57 -2.47
C LEU A 606 11.41 27.09 -2.48
N MET A 607 12.63 27.52 -2.16
CA MET A 607 13.02 28.94 -2.22
C MET A 607 13.17 29.48 -3.64
N GLN A 608 13.56 28.63 -4.59
CA GLN A 608 13.67 29.00 -6.01
C GLN A 608 12.32 29.12 -6.70
N GLY A 609 11.34 28.32 -6.28
CA GLY A 609 9.97 28.45 -6.73
C GLY A 609 9.24 29.57 -6.00
N GLN A 610 8.77 30.61 -6.70
CA GLN A 610 7.90 31.62 -6.07
C GLN A 610 6.49 31.08 -5.76
N THR A 611 6.35 30.03 -4.95
CA THR A 611 5.09 29.65 -4.28
C THR A 611 4.80 30.58 -3.09
N HIS A 612 5.16 31.86 -3.20
CA HIS A 612 5.00 32.85 -2.13
C HIS A 612 3.55 33.23 -1.80
N THR A 613 2.53 32.66 -2.47
CA THR A 613 1.15 33.16 -2.33
C THR A 613 0.04 32.12 -2.24
N GLN A 614 0.28 30.82 -2.19
CA GLN A 614 -0.81 29.84 -1.97
C GLN A 614 -0.39 28.74 -1.01
N GLY A 615 -0.71 28.96 0.27
CA GLY A 615 -0.47 28.01 1.37
C GLY A 615 -0.11 28.72 2.68
N GLN A 616 -1.07 29.40 3.29
CA GLN A 616 -1.05 29.91 4.68
C GLN A 616 0.03 30.95 5.04
N GLY A 617 -0.36 32.24 5.03
CA GLY A 617 0.39 33.37 5.58
C GLY A 617 0.57 33.38 7.11
N ARG A 618 0.69 32.21 7.74
CA ARG A 618 1.04 32.02 9.16
C ARG A 618 2.07 30.91 9.42
N GLN A 619 2.31 29.99 8.47
CA GLN A 619 3.27 28.88 8.67
C GLN A 619 4.72 29.26 8.37
N ARG A 620 4.96 30.39 7.69
CA ARG A 620 6.30 30.82 7.28
C ARG A 620 7.17 31.33 8.43
N ASP A 621 6.56 31.91 9.46
CA ASP A 621 7.29 32.54 10.57
C ASP A 621 7.74 31.53 11.63
N ASN A 622 7.20 30.31 11.63
CA ASN A 622 7.54 29.26 12.60
C ASN A 622 8.56 28.22 12.07
N PHE A 623 8.86 28.17 10.77
CA PHE A 623 9.67 27.05 10.22
C PHE A 623 11.11 27.43 9.82
N PHE A 624 11.47 28.71 9.84
CA PHE A 624 12.83 29.18 9.53
C PHE A 624 13.63 29.61 10.78
N LEU A 625 13.23 29.15 11.97
CA LEU A 625 13.95 29.35 13.24
C LEU A 625 14.39 28.03 13.83
#